data_AF-A0A524P293-F1
#
_entry.id   AF-A0A524P293-F1
#
_cell.length_a   1.000
_cell.length_b   1.000
_cell.length_c   1.000
_cell.angle_alpha   90.00
_cell.angle_beta   90.00
_cell.angle_gamma   90.00
#
_symmetry.space_group_name_H-M   'P 1'
#
loop_
_entity.id
_entity.type
_entity.pdbx_description
1 polymer ?
#
loop_
_entity_poly.entity_id
_entity_poly.type
_entity_poly.pdbx_seq_one_letter_code
_entity_poly.pdbx_strand_id
1 'polypeptide(L)'
;MSDDDSDTHFDLGIAYKEMGLLPDARREFQVAMADPRRRCLCWTMIGLIYMEEGQPRDAIEAFQSGLESPEKTPREAVGLHDELAMAGEAGGLTDQARLHYEYTFQREPEYREVGQRLQRLGGPSGNSTDDVLMESMDDVNRAFDELIHED
;
A
#
# COMPACT_ATOMS: atom_id res chain seq x y z
N MET A 1 -5.35 19.02 17.63
CA MET A 1 -4.56 19.32 16.43
C MET A 1 -5.53 19.87 15.42
N SER A 2 -5.18 21.01 14.82
CA SER A 2 -5.92 21.56 13.69
C SER A 2 -5.53 20.81 12.43
N ASP A 3 -6.33 20.93 11.36
CA ASP A 3 -5.96 20.42 10.03
C ASP A 3 -4.62 21.01 9.55
N ASP A 4 -4.35 22.27 9.88
CA ASP A 4 -3.13 23.01 9.55
C ASP A 4 -1.88 22.41 10.23
N ASP A 5 -2.02 21.88 11.46
CA ASP A 5 -0.95 21.17 12.15
C ASP A 5 -0.61 19.87 11.40
N SER A 6 -1.63 19.10 10.98
CA SER A 6 -1.44 17.82 10.28
C SER A 6 -0.83 17.99 8.90
N ASP A 7 -1.20 19.05 8.18
CA ASP A 7 -0.61 19.43 6.89
C ASP A 7 0.89 19.73 7.03
N THR A 8 1.25 20.52 8.03
CA THR A 8 2.65 20.87 8.31
C THR A 8 3.49 19.63 8.63
N HIS A 9 2.97 18.74 9.49
CA HIS A 9 3.67 17.50 9.83
C HIS A 9 3.80 16.57 8.62
N PHE A 10 2.80 16.53 7.74
CA PHE A 10 2.89 15.73 6.52
C PHE A 10 4.01 16.23 5.61
N ASP A 11 4.07 17.53 5.35
CA ASP A 11 5.09 18.13 4.48
C ASP A 11 6.50 17.96 5.07
N LEU A 12 6.64 18.05 6.40
CA LEU A 12 7.90 17.77 7.09
C LEU A 12 8.31 16.30 6.96
N GLY A 13 7.35 15.37 7.03
CA GLY A 13 7.59 13.95 6.80
C GLY A 13 8.14 13.68 5.40
N ILE A 14 7.59 14.34 4.38
CA ILE A 14 8.11 14.25 2.99
C ILE A 14 9.54 14.78 2.92
N ALA A 15 9.80 15.96 3.49
CA ALA A 15 11.14 16.56 3.49
C ALA A 15 12.18 15.66 4.19
N TYR A 16 11.84 15.08 5.34
CA TYR A 16 12.73 14.13 6.03
C TYR A 16 12.96 12.86 5.22
N LYS A 17 11.94 12.33 4.54
CA LYS A 17 12.10 11.16 3.66
C LYS A 17 13.06 11.46 2.51
N GLU A 18 12.90 12.61 1.84
CA GLU A 18 13.79 13.03 0.75
C GLU A 18 15.25 13.24 1.22
N MET A 19 15.45 13.60 2.49
CA MET A 19 16.78 13.71 3.11
C MET A 19 17.34 12.36 3.60
N GLY A 20 16.60 11.26 3.46
CA GLY A 20 16.98 9.94 3.96
C GLY A 20 16.89 9.81 5.48
N LEU A 21 16.24 10.76 6.16
CA LEU A 21 15.99 10.74 7.61
C LEU A 21 14.70 9.94 7.88
N LEU A 22 14.73 8.66 7.51
CA LEU A 22 13.57 7.78 7.48
C LEU A 22 12.85 7.63 8.84
N PRO A 23 13.54 7.50 9.99
CA PRO A 23 12.87 7.43 11.29
C PRO A 23 12.15 8.72 11.67
N ASP A 24 12.71 9.87 11.32
CA ASP A 24 12.08 11.17 11.57
C ASP A 24 10.87 11.36 10.65
N ALA A 25 11.00 11.00 9.37
CA ALA A 25 9.88 11.00 8.43
C ALA A 25 8.69 10.18 8.93
N ARG A 26 8.93 8.94 9.38
CA ARG A 26 7.86 8.09 9.96
C ARG A 26 7.19 8.76 11.16
N ARG A 27 7.95 9.41 12.05
CA ARG A 27 7.39 10.12 13.21
C ARG A 27 6.46 11.25 12.78
N GLU A 28 6.86 12.03 11.78
CA GLU A 28 6.02 13.14 11.30
C GLU A 28 4.74 12.63 10.63
N PHE A 29 4.80 11.56 9.85
CA PHE A 29 3.58 10.92 9.31
C PHE A 29 2.67 10.35 10.40
N GLN A 30 3.23 9.79 11.49
CA GLN A 30 2.45 9.37 12.66
C GLN A 30 1.77 10.53 13.39
N VAL A 31 2.31 11.75 13.31
CA VAL A 31 1.65 12.93 13.83
C VAL A 31 0.56 13.40 12.87
N ALA A 32 0.86 13.48 11.57
CA ALA A 32 -0.06 13.93 10.54
C ALA A 32 -1.32 13.06 10.41
N MET A 33 -1.24 11.76 10.71
CA MET A 33 -2.40 10.84 10.66
C MET A 33 -3.48 11.12 11.71
N ALA A 34 -3.25 12.09 12.60
CA ALA A 34 -4.28 12.61 13.50
C ALA A 34 -5.46 13.23 12.72
N ASP A 35 -5.24 13.78 11.52
CA ASP A 35 -6.31 14.09 10.57
C ASP A 35 -6.77 12.79 9.86
N PRO A 36 -8.03 12.34 10.04
CA PRO A 36 -8.55 11.15 9.37
C PRO A 36 -8.42 11.18 7.84
N ARG A 37 -8.46 12.36 7.21
CA ARG A 37 -8.33 12.52 5.76
C ARG A 37 -6.90 12.29 5.28
N ARG A 38 -5.91 12.45 6.15
CA ARG A 38 -4.49 12.17 5.86
C ARG A 38 -4.07 10.76 6.22
N ARG A 39 -4.85 10.05 7.02
CA ARG A 39 -4.48 8.74 7.57
C ARG A 39 -4.07 7.74 6.50
N CYS A 40 -4.86 7.62 5.42
CA CYS A 40 -4.57 6.72 4.31
C CYS A 40 -3.19 7.02 3.70
N LEU A 41 -2.98 8.27 3.30
CA LEU A 41 -1.73 8.72 2.67
C LEU A 41 -0.52 8.64 3.63
N CYS A 42 -0.70 8.91 4.92
CA CYS A 42 0.36 8.76 5.92
C CYS A 42 0.81 7.31 6.05
N TRP A 43 -0.14 6.36 6.06
CA TRP A 43 0.18 4.94 6.04
C TRP A 43 0.89 4.50 4.77
N THR A 44 0.46 5.02 3.61
CA THR A 44 1.20 4.81 2.34
C THR A 44 2.65 5.28 2.45
N MET A 45 2.89 6.49 2.99
CA MET A 45 4.26 7.01 3.12
C MET A 45 5.11 6.19 4.10
N ILE A 46 4.51 5.70 5.20
CA ILE A 46 5.19 4.80 6.13
C ILE A 46 5.56 3.47 5.47
N GLY A 47 4.64 2.87 4.70
CA GLY A 47 4.93 1.63 3.97
C GLY A 47 6.01 1.80 2.90
N LEU A 48 6.01 2.92 2.18
CA LEU A 48 7.06 3.26 1.23
C LEU A 48 8.44 3.40 1.90
N ILE A 49 8.47 3.94 3.12
CA ILE A 49 9.71 4.00 3.90
C ILE A 49 10.20 2.60 4.27
N TYR A 50 9.32 1.69 4.70
CA TYR A 50 9.71 0.30 4.99
C TYR A 50 10.22 -0.43 3.74
N MET A 51 9.62 -0.19 2.57
CA MET A 51 10.14 -0.69 1.30
C MET A 51 11.56 -0.17 1.00
N GLU A 52 11.83 1.11 1.27
CA GLU A 52 13.16 1.71 1.11
C GLU A 52 14.20 1.11 2.07
N GLU A 53 13.76 0.72 3.28
CA GLU A 53 14.59 0.02 4.28
C GLU A 53 14.75 -1.49 3.99
N GLY A 54 14.14 -2.02 2.92
CA GLY A 54 14.19 -3.43 2.57
C GLY A 54 13.36 -4.32 3.50
N GLN A 55 12.31 -3.76 4.09
CA GLN A 55 11.40 -4.40 5.04
C GLN A 55 10.00 -4.58 4.41
N PRO A 56 9.85 -5.50 3.44
CA PRO A 56 8.58 -5.66 2.73
C PRO A 56 7.44 -6.15 3.62
N ARG A 57 7.73 -6.89 4.71
CA ARG A 57 6.72 -7.35 5.66
C ARG A 57 6.08 -6.18 6.41
N ASP A 58 6.89 -5.31 7.02
CA ASP A 58 6.41 -4.10 7.69
C ASP A 58 5.70 -3.12 6.73
N ALA A 59 6.13 -3.10 5.45
CA ALA A 59 5.45 -2.31 4.43
C ALA A 59 4.03 -2.81 4.14
N ILE A 60 3.83 -4.14 4.06
CA ILE A 60 2.51 -4.74 3.85
C ILE A 60 1.55 -4.35 4.97
N GLU A 61 1.97 -4.47 6.24
CA GLU A 61 1.16 -4.08 7.40
C GLU A 61 0.77 -2.59 7.34
N ALA A 62 1.70 -1.72 6.96
CA ALA A 62 1.43 -0.29 6.81
C ALA A 62 0.44 -0.02 5.67
N PHE A 63 0.56 -0.69 4.52
CA PHE A 63 -0.36 -0.49 3.39
C PHE A 63 -1.76 -1.03 3.69
N GLN A 64 -1.89 -2.17 4.38
CA GLN A 64 -3.18 -2.67 4.86
C GLN A 64 -3.84 -1.69 5.83
N SER A 65 -3.07 -1.11 6.77
CA SER A 65 -3.56 -0.05 7.66
C SER A 65 -4.06 1.18 6.88
N GLY A 66 -3.44 1.48 5.73
CA GLY A 66 -3.93 2.47 4.78
C GLY A 66 -5.30 2.10 4.20
N LEU A 67 -5.49 0.85 3.76
CA LEU A 67 -6.76 0.35 3.23
C LEU A 67 -7.88 0.32 4.28
N GLU A 68 -7.55 0.17 5.56
CA GLU A 68 -8.51 0.25 6.66
C GLU A 68 -8.97 1.69 6.97
N SER A 69 -8.31 2.71 6.39
CA SER A 69 -8.68 4.10 6.63
C SER A 69 -10.11 4.40 6.13
N PRO A 70 -11.02 4.90 7.00
CA PRO A 70 -12.42 5.14 6.62
C PRO A 70 -12.57 6.16 5.49
N GLU A 71 -11.74 7.21 5.52
CA GLU A 71 -11.83 8.34 4.59
C GLU A 71 -10.99 8.18 3.32
N LYS A 72 -10.47 6.97 3.07
CA LYS A 72 -9.71 6.69 1.85
C LYS A 72 -10.57 6.94 0.61
N THR A 73 -9.96 7.55 -0.39
CA THR A 73 -10.54 7.70 -1.71
C THR A 73 -10.36 6.42 -2.53
N PRO A 74 -11.20 6.19 -3.56
CA PRO A 74 -10.99 5.06 -4.47
C PRO A 74 -9.62 5.07 -5.14
N ARG A 75 -9.08 6.26 -5.45
CA ARG A 75 -7.76 6.42 -6.06
C ARG A 75 -6.64 6.00 -5.11
N GLU A 76 -6.72 6.39 -3.84
CA GLU A 76 -5.75 5.95 -2.83
C GLU A 76 -5.82 4.43 -2.62
N ALA A 77 -7.03 3.85 -2.63
CA ALA A 77 -7.19 2.41 -2.53
C ALA A 77 -6.53 1.66 -3.71
N VAL A 78 -6.70 2.14 -4.95
CA VAL A 78 -6.01 1.58 -6.12
C VAL A 78 -4.48 1.68 -5.97
N GLY A 79 -3.98 2.85 -5.57
CA GLY A 79 -2.55 3.03 -5.32
C GLY A 79 -2.01 2.07 -4.25
N LEU A 80 -2.72 1.91 -3.14
CA LEU A 80 -2.34 0.98 -2.08
C LEU A 80 -2.32 -0.49 -2.53
N HIS A 81 -3.20 -0.90 -3.45
CA HIS A 81 -3.12 -2.24 -4.01
C HIS A 81 -1.88 -2.43 -4.91
N ASP A 82 -1.47 -1.43 -5.69
CA ASP A 82 -0.20 -1.50 -6.43
C ASP A 82 1.00 -1.62 -5.47
N GLU A 83 0.99 -0.84 -4.39
CA GLU A 83 2.03 -0.87 -3.36
C GLU A 83 2.08 -2.22 -2.61
N LEU A 84 0.92 -2.79 -2.26
CA LEU A 84 0.82 -4.14 -1.68
C LEU A 84 1.34 -5.21 -2.65
N ALA A 85 1.04 -5.07 -3.94
CA ALA A 85 1.57 -5.98 -4.95
C ALA A 85 3.10 -5.91 -5.03
N MET A 86 3.67 -4.70 -5.02
CA MET A 86 5.13 -4.50 -5.02
C MET A 86 5.79 -5.04 -3.75
N ALA A 87 5.19 -4.80 -2.59
CA ALA A 87 5.71 -5.32 -1.32
C ALA A 87 5.59 -6.84 -1.23
N GLY A 88 4.47 -7.41 -1.69
CA GLY A 88 4.29 -8.86 -1.81
C GLY A 88 5.30 -9.50 -2.77
N GLU A 89 5.56 -8.90 -3.94
CA GLU A 89 6.60 -9.36 -4.88
C GLU A 89 7.98 -9.35 -4.21
N ALA A 90 8.33 -8.28 -3.50
CA ALA A 90 9.59 -8.15 -2.77
C ALA A 90 9.71 -9.12 -1.59
N GLY A 91 8.60 -9.44 -0.92
CA GLY A 91 8.52 -10.41 0.18
C GLY A 91 8.42 -11.87 -0.28
N GLY A 92 8.37 -12.15 -1.59
CA GLY A 92 8.23 -13.50 -2.14
C GLY A 92 6.79 -14.05 -2.14
N LEU A 93 5.80 -13.24 -1.80
CA LEU A 93 4.37 -13.55 -1.76
C LEU A 93 3.74 -13.35 -3.14
N THR A 94 4.30 -14.05 -4.13
CA THR A 94 4.03 -13.82 -5.56
C THR A 94 2.57 -14.06 -5.96
N ASP A 95 1.91 -15.05 -5.38
CA ASP A 95 0.52 -15.37 -5.73
C ASP A 95 -0.45 -14.29 -5.26
N GLN A 96 -0.25 -13.75 -4.05
CA GLN A 96 -1.02 -12.64 -3.49
C GLN A 96 -0.72 -11.34 -4.23
N ALA A 97 0.56 -11.06 -4.51
CA ALA A 97 0.96 -9.89 -5.30
C ALA A 97 0.28 -9.84 -6.67
N ARG A 98 0.13 -10.99 -7.33
CA ARG A 98 -0.55 -11.10 -8.62
C ARG A 98 -2.01 -10.64 -8.55
N LEU A 99 -2.74 -11.00 -7.49
CA LEU A 99 -4.15 -10.62 -7.32
C LEU A 99 -4.31 -9.11 -7.12
N HIS A 100 -3.38 -8.48 -6.39
CA HIS A 100 -3.33 -7.02 -6.26
C HIS A 100 -2.99 -6.30 -7.58
N TYR A 101 -2.04 -6.82 -8.36
CA TYR A 101 -1.78 -6.29 -9.69
C TYR A 101 -2.98 -6.45 -10.63
N GLU A 102 -3.70 -7.57 -10.55
CA GLU A 102 -4.91 -7.79 -11.34
C GLU A 102 -5.99 -6.75 -11.00
N TYR A 103 -6.26 -6.53 -9.70
CA TYR A 103 -7.20 -5.51 -9.24
C TYR A 103 -6.84 -4.11 -9.73
N THR A 104 -5.57 -3.74 -9.60
CA THR A 104 -5.05 -2.44 -10.03
C THR A 104 -5.20 -2.29 -11.55
N PHE A 105 -4.80 -3.30 -12.32
CA PHE A 105 -4.87 -3.29 -13.78
C PHE A 105 -6.30 -3.17 -14.31
N GLN A 106 -7.29 -3.77 -13.64
CA GLN A 106 -8.69 -3.65 -14.06
C GLN A 106 -9.23 -2.21 -13.90
N ARG A 107 -8.73 -1.47 -12.91
CA ARG A 107 -9.19 -0.10 -12.60
C ARG A 107 -8.40 0.99 -13.34
N GLU A 108 -7.10 0.78 -13.51
CA GLU A 108 -6.21 1.71 -14.22
C GLU A 108 -5.39 0.95 -15.30
N PRO A 109 -6.04 0.49 -16.40
CA PRO A 109 -5.37 -0.31 -17.44
C PRO A 109 -4.24 0.42 -18.16
N GLU A 110 -4.22 1.75 -18.11
CA GLU A 110 -3.18 2.60 -18.68
C GLU A 110 -1.84 2.54 -17.91
N TYR A 111 -1.81 2.00 -16.68
CA TYR A 111 -0.58 1.79 -15.93
C TYR A 111 0.21 0.61 -16.51
N ARG A 112 1.02 0.94 -17.52
CA ARG A 112 1.83 -0.03 -18.26
C ARG A 112 2.75 -0.85 -17.36
N GLU A 113 3.31 -0.25 -16.29
CA GLU A 113 4.13 -1.01 -15.35
C GLU A 113 3.34 -2.17 -14.73
N VAL A 114 2.13 -1.91 -14.23
CA VAL A 114 1.25 -2.91 -13.60
C VAL A 114 0.99 -4.07 -14.55
N GLY A 115 0.63 -3.78 -15.81
CA GLY A 115 0.42 -4.82 -16.83
C GLY A 115 1.68 -5.66 -17.09
N GLN A 116 2.86 -5.03 -17.15
CA GLN A 116 4.13 -5.76 -17.33
C GLN A 116 4.45 -6.63 -16.11
N ARG A 117 4.24 -6.11 -14.89
CA ARG A 117 4.44 -6.87 -13.65
C ARG A 117 3.50 -8.07 -13.60
N LEU A 118 2.21 -7.88 -13.89
CA LEU A 118 1.23 -8.95 -13.95
C LEU A 118 1.63 -10.05 -14.94
N GLN A 119 2.09 -9.69 -16.13
CA GLN A 119 2.58 -10.66 -17.12
C GLN A 119 3.82 -11.41 -16.66
N ARG A 120 4.78 -10.74 -16.00
CA ARG A 120 5.96 -11.40 -15.40
C ARG A 120 5.56 -12.44 -14.35
N LEU A 121 4.46 -12.19 -13.62
CA LEU A 121 3.94 -13.09 -12.58
C LEU A 121 2.97 -14.17 -13.10
N GLY A 122 2.80 -14.29 -14.43
CA GLY A 122 1.97 -15.32 -15.06
C GLY A 122 0.64 -14.85 -15.65
N GLY A 123 0.38 -13.53 -15.66
CA GLY A 123 -0.85 -12.94 -16.19
C GLY A 123 -1.99 -12.89 -15.18
N PRO A 124 -3.19 -12.40 -15.58
CA PRO A 124 -4.36 -12.41 -14.72
C PRO A 124 -4.74 -13.84 -14.34
N SER A 125 -5.21 -14.02 -13.10
CA SER A 125 -5.84 -15.28 -12.70
C SER A 125 -7.12 -15.43 -13.53
N GLY A 126 -7.30 -16.57 -14.20
CA GLY A 126 -8.17 -16.68 -15.38
C GLY A 126 -9.69 -16.50 -15.16
N ASN A 127 -10.18 -15.92 -14.06
CA ASN A 127 -11.61 -15.88 -13.80
C ASN A 127 -12.09 -14.83 -12.76
N SER A 128 -11.95 -13.54 -13.05
CA SER A 128 -12.28 -12.53 -12.03
C SER A 128 -13.03 -11.32 -12.61
N THR A 129 -14.34 -11.25 -12.37
CA THR A 129 -15.14 -10.02 -12.46
C THR A 129 -14.87 -9.14 -11.24
N ASP A 130 -15.11 -7.83 -11.35
CA ASP A 130 -14.82 -6.86 -10.27
C ASP A 130 -15.35 -7.27 -8.88
N ASP A 131 -16.59 -7.77 -8.81
CA ASP A 131 -17.21 -8.19 -7.54
C ASP A 131 -16.45 -9.37 -6.88
N VAL A 132 -16.02 -10.32 -7.69
CA VAL A 132 -15.27 -11.51 -7.21
C VAL A 132 -13.87 -11.11 -6.77
N LEU A 133 -13.24 -10.16 -7.46
CA LEU A 133 -11.93 -9.65 -7.05
C LEU A 133 -11.98 -8.88 -5.74
N MET A 134 -13.05 -8.12 -5.50
CA MET A 134 -13.19 -7.36 -4.25
C MET A 134 -13.38 -8.30 -3.06
N GLU A 135 -14.27 -9.30 -3.18
CA GLU A 135 -14.42 -10.34 -2.16
C GLU A 135 -13.11 -11.11 -1.95
N SER A 136 -12.42 -11.44 -3.05
CA SER A 136 -11.09 -12.06 -2.99
C SER A 136 -10.07 -11.17 -2.28
N MET A 137 -10.20 -9.84 -2.34
CA MET A 137 -9.20 -8.94 -1.79
C MET A 137 -9.20 -8.93 -0.26
N ASP A 138 -10.36 -9.08 0.37
CA ASP A 138 -10.46 -9.23 1.82
C ASP A 138 -9.76 -10.51 2.28
N ASP A 139 -9.93 -11.61 1.54
CA ASP A 139 -9.26 -12.88 1.83
C ASP A 139 -7.75 -12.82 1.52
N VAL A 140 -7.34 -12.12 0.46
CA VAL A 140 -5.92 -11.89 0.13
C VAL A 140 -5.23 -11.07 1.21
N ASN A 141 -5.87 -9.99 1.66
CA ASN A 141 -5.35 -9.17 2.74
C ASN A 141 -5.21 -9.99 4.03
N ARG A 142 -6.20 -10.82 4.38
CA ARG A 142 -6.09 -11.73 5.53
C ARG A 142 -4.94 -12.74 5.38
N ALA A 143 -4.75 -13.28 4.18
CA ALA A 143 -3.67 -14.21 3.90
C ALA A 143 -2.27 -13.57 4.04
N PHE A 144 -2.14 -12.27 3.74
CA PHE A 144 -0.91 -11.53 4.04
C PHE A 144 -0.63 -11.51 5.54
N ASP A 145 -1.64 -11.22 6.37
CA ASP A 145 -1.48 -11.17 7.83
C ASP A 145 -0.98 -12.51 8.38
N GLU A 146 -1.60 -13.60 7.94
CA GLU A 146 -1.23 -14.96 8.38
C GLU A 146 0.23 -15.29 8.02
N LEU A 147 0.67 -14.96 6.80
CA LEU A 147 2.02 -15.28 6.32
C LEU A 147 3.12 -14.39 6.90
N ILE A 148 2.78 -13.17 7.31
CA ILE A 148 3.75 -12.24 7.91
C ILE A 148 4.00 -12.57 9.39
N HIS A 149 3.00 -13.11 10.08
CA HIS A 149 3.07 -13.48 11.49
C HIS A 149 3.58 -14.91 11.76
N GLU A 150 3.97 -15.67 10.74
CA GLU A 150 4.70 -16.94 10.89
C GLU A 150 6.20 -16.66 11.13
N ASP A 151 6.69 -17.03 12.33
CA ASP A 151 8.05 -16.79 12.88
C ASP A 151 9.21 -17.24 11.97
#